data_AF-A0A3C0HBF3-F1
#
_entry.id   AF-A0A3C0HBF3-F1
#
_cell.length_a   1.000
_cell.length_b   1.000
_cell.length_c   1.000
_cell.angle_alpha   90.00
_cell.angle_beta   90.00
_cell.angle_gamma   90.00
#
_symmetry.space_group_name_H-M   'P 1'
#
loop_
_entity.id
_entity.type
_entity.pdbx_description
1 polymer ?
#
loop_
_entity_poly.entity_id
_entity_poly.type
_entity_poly.pdbx_seq_one_letter_code
_entity_poly.pdbx_strand_id
1 'polypeptide(L)'
;VRESDVLVHLVDIAHPQFEDHLKTVRVTLQELGVKDKPTLLVFNKIDLYKKRYFDEFLEDEVKSEIIAELKQNLKNNYEDDNIFISAVTKENVDQLRVKLTEMIDLEYNKVYPYKTKTW
;
A
#
# COMPACT_ATOMS: atom_id res chain seq x y z
N VAL A 1 0.42 3.50 -21.60
CA VAL A 1 -0.10 3.63 -20.20
C VAL A 1 -1.47 2.97 -20.00
N ARG A 2 -2.22 2.57 -21.06
CA ARG A 2 -3.56 1.98 -20.92
C ARG A 2 -3.60 0.47 -20.57
N GLU A 3 -2.48 -0.22 -20.59
CA GLU A 3 -2.39 -1.70 -20.41
C GLU A 3 -1.89 -2.14 -19.03
N SER A 4 -1.94 -1.31 -17.99
CA SER A 4 -1.58 -1.79 -16.64
C SER A 4 -2.70 -2.69 -16.11
N ASP A 5 -2.42 -3.95 -15.78
CA ASP A 5 -3.39 -4.88 -15.16
C ASP A 5 -3.60 -4.58 -13.67
N VAL A 6 -2.55 -4.14 -12.98
CA VAL A 6 -2.57 -3.77 -11.55
C VAL A 6 -1.92 -2.40 -11.37
N LEU A 7 -2.49 -1.58 -10.50
CA LEU A 7 -1.90 -0.30 -10.09
C LEU A 7 -1.28 -0.43 -8.70
N VAL A 8 -0.06 0.07 -8.53
CA VAL A 8 0.57 0.16 -7.20
C VAL A 8 0.79 1.63 -6.90
N HIS A 9 0.12 2.12 -5.86
CA HIS A 9 0.22 3.51 -5.43
C HIS A 9 1.06 3.60 -4.16
N LEU A 10 2.28 4.09 -4.29
CA LEU A 10 3.23 4.21 -3.19
C LEU A 10 3.12 5.59 -2.53
N VAL A 11 2.75 5.61 -1.24
CA VAL A 11 2.53 6.81 -0.44
C VAL A 11 3.57 6.88 0.67
N ASP A 12 4.19 8.04 0.87
CA ASP A 12 5.14 8.25 1.96
C ASP A 12 4.41 8.64 3.26
N ILE A 13 4.39 7.77 4.26
CA ILE A 13 3.67 8.01 5.52
C ILE A 13 4.42 8.95 6.47
N ALA A 14 5.72 9.17 6.25
CA ALA A 14 6.50 10.05 7.11
C ALA A 14 6.27 11.54 6.80
N HIS A 15 5.61 11.85 5.68
CA HIS A 15 5.26 13.20 5.31
C HIS A 15 3.95 13.62 6.01
N PRO A 16 3.91 14.75 6.76
CA PRO A 16 2.68 15.19 7.44
C PRO A 16 1.47 15.47 6.51
N GLN A 17 1.68 15.62 5.20
CA GLN A 17 0.63 15.92 4.22
C GLN A 17 0.39 14.75 3.25
N PHE A 18 0.69 13.52 3.68
CA PHE A 18 0.48 12.33 2.84
C PHE A 18 -0.99 12.16 2.42
N GLU A 19 -1.95 12.60 3.25
CA GLU A 19 -3.37 12.55 2.92
C GLU A 19 -3.73 13.45 1.72
N ASP A 20 -3.14 14.64 1.63
CA ASP A 20 -3.35 15.55 0.50
C ASP A 20 -2.77 14.97 -0.78
N HIS A 21 -1.57 14.40 -0.71
CA HIS A 21 -0.94 13.72 -1.85
C HIS A 21 -1.82 12.57 -2.33
N LEU A 22 -2.34 11.76 -1.41
CA LEU A 22 -3.23 10.66 -1.73
C LEU A 22 -4.53 11.14 -2.40
N LYS A 23 -5.13 12.21 -1.88
CA LYS A 23 -6.32 12.83 -2.50
C LYS A 23 -6.02 13.33 -3.90
N THR A 24 -4.94 14.08 -4.10
CA THR A 24 -4.55 14.59 -5.43
C THR A 24 -4.32 13.45 -6.43
N VAL A 25 -3.64 12.38 -6.03
CA VAL A 25 -3.41 11.23 -6.91
C VAL A 25 -4.71 10.48 -7.20
N ARG A 26 -5.62 10.31 -6.22
CA ARG A 26 -6.94 9.71 -6.48
C ARG A 26 -7.77 10.55 -7.44
N VAL A 27 -7.76 11.88 -7.30
CA VAL A 27 -8.45 12.79 -8.23
C VAL A 27 -7.88 12.65 -9.64
N THR A 28 -6.56 12.67 -9.80
CA THR A 28 -5.94 12.50 -11.12
C THR A 28 -6.19 11.11 -11.72
N LEU A 29 -6.18 10.04 -10.91
CA LEU A 29 -6.56 8.69 -11.36
C LEU A 29 -8.03 8.60 -11.81
N GLN A 30 -8.92 9.30 -11.10
CA GLN A 30 -10.33 9.41 -11.47
C GLN A 30 -10.51 10.17 -12.78
N GLU A 31 -9.80 11.28 -12.97
CA GLU A 31 -9.81 12.06 -14.23
C GLU A 31 -9.27 11.26 -15.42
N LEU A 32 -8.29 10.39 -15.18
CA LEU A 32 -7.75 9.48 -16.21
C LEU A 32 -8.68 8.29 -16.52
N GLY A 33 -9.81 8.15 -15.81
CA GLY A 33 -10.77 7.07 -16.00
C GLY A 33 -10.28 5.71 -15.49
N VAL A 34 -9.29 5.69 -14.58
CA VAL A 34 -8.69 4.47 -14.03
C VAL A 34 -9.42 4.08 -12.74
N LYS A 35 -10.74 3.95 -12.81
CA LYS A 35 -11.58 3.71 -11.62
C LYS A 35 -11.76 2.22 -11.29
N ASP A 36 -11.70 1.36 -12.31
CA ASP A 36 -12.00 -0.07 -12.17
C ASP A 36 -10.76 -0.97 -12.07
N LYS A 37 -9.57 -0.38 -11.93
CA LYS A 37 -8.33 -1.16 -11.83
C LYS A 37 -8.01 -1.48 -10.37
N PRO A 38 -7.67 -2.73 -10.05
CA PRO A 38 -7.25 -3.10 -8.70
C PRO A 38 -6.00 -2.29 -8.35
N THR A 39 -6.13 -1.49 -7.29
CA THR A 39 -5.09 -0.58 -6.83
C THR A 39 -4.61 -1.03 -5.46
N LEU A 40 -3.30 -1.31 -5.35
CA LEU A 40 -2.64 -1.60 -4.09
C LEU A 40 -2.01 -0.33 -3.53
N LEU A 41 -2.49 0.12 -2.38
CA LEU A 41 -1.94 1.26 -1.64
C LEU A 41 -0.78 0.80 -0.77
N VAL A 42 0.42 1.32 -1.05
CA VAL A 42 1.65 0.95 -0.36
C VAL A 42 2.17 2.15 0.44
N PHE A 43 1.94 2.13 1.74
CA PHE A 43 2.48 3.12 2.66
C PHE A 43 3.95 2.81 2.98
N ASN A 44 4.85 3.59 2.42
CA ASN A 44 6.30 3.47 2.60
C ASN A 44 6.81 4.40 3.72
N LYS A 45 8.02 4.11 4.21
CA LYS A 45 8.76 4.87 5.23
C LYS A 45 8.19 4.80 6.65
N ILE A 46 7.65 3.64 7.05
CA ILE A 46 7.21 3.42 8.45
C ILE A 46 8.36 3.64 9.44
N ASP A 47 9.61 3.34 9.04
CA ASP A 47 10.81 3.58 9.85
C ASP A 47 11.01 5.06 10.19
N LEU A 48 10.77 5.96 9.23
CA LEU A 48 10.90 7.39 9.45
C LEU A 48 9.71 7.94 10.23
N TYR A 49 8.52 7.39 10.04
CA TYR A 49 7.36 7.68 10.88
C TYR A 49 7.63 7.29 12.34
N LYS A 50 8.14 6.07 12.56
CA LYS A 50 8.59 5.58 13.87
C LYS A 50 9.54 6.58 14.51
N LYS A 51 10.58 7.01 13.79
CA LYS A 51 11.58 7.97 14.30
C LYS A 51 11.02 9.37 14.63
N ARG A 52 9.97 9.80 13.91
CA ARG A 52 9.41 11.16 14.06
C ARG A 52 8.35 11.25 15.15
N TYR A 53 7.57 10.19 15.34
CA TYR A 53 6.44 10.16 16.26
C TYR A 53 6.71 9.36 17.53
N PHE A 54 7.68 8.43 17.52
CA PHE A 54 8.09 7.74 18.73
C PHE A 54 9.25 8.47 19.40
N ASP A 55 8.96 9.00 20.57
CA ASP A 55 9.94 9.47 21.54
C ASP A 55 10.84 8.32 22.02
N GLU A 56 12.07 8.63 22.43
CA GLU A 56 13.07 7.64 22.86
C GLU A 56 12.65 6.91 24.14
N PHE A 57 11.73 7.49 24.90
CA PHE A 57 11.19 6.94 26.15
C PHE A 57 9.99 6.01 25.97
N LEU A 58 9.50 5.81 24.73
CA LEU A 58 8.39 4.89 24.48
C LEU A 58 8.85 3.43 24.51
N GLU A 59 8.12 2.61 25.24
CA GLU A 59 8.27 1.16 25.24
C GLU A 59 7.86 0.58 23.88
N ASP A 60 8.51 -0.51 23.48
CA ASP A 60 8.29 -1.12 22.16
C ASP A 60 6.87 -1.69 21.99
N GLU A 61 6.21 -2.06 23.09
CA GLU A 61 4.79 -2.46 23.10
C GLU A 61 3.88 -1.31 22.69
N VAL A 62 4.07 -0.12 23.27
CA VAL A 62 3.29 1.09 22.95
C VAL A 62 3.51 1.52 21.50
N LYS A 63 4.76 1.44 21.00
CA LYS A 63 5.06 1.73 19.59
C LYS A 63 4.30 0.78 18.65
N SER A 64 4.26 -0.49 19.00
CA SER A 64 3.58 -1.52 18.21
C SER A 64 2.06 -1.30 18.20
N GLU A 65 1.49 -0.90 19.34
CA GLU A 65 0.07 -0.57 19.48
C GLU A 65 -0.33 0.64 18.63
N ILE A 66 0.42 1.74 18.71
CA ILE A 66 0.18 2.95 17.90
C ILE A 66 0.24 2.63 16.39
N ILE A 67 1.20 1.81 15.97
CA ILE A 67 1.27 1.36 14.57
C ILE A 67 0.07 0.49 14.20
N ALA A 68 -0.39 -0.39 15.09
CA ALA A 68 -1.54 -1.23 14.85
C ALA A 68 -2.82 -0.40 14.70
N GLU A 69 -3.03 0.59 15.57
CA GLU A 69 -4.14 1.55 15.47
C GLU A 69 -4.08 2.35 14.17
N LEU A 70 -2.91 2.89 13.81
CA LEU A 70 -2.72 3.62 12.56
C LEU A 70 -3.08 2.74 11.34
N LYS A 71 -2.61 1.48 11.35
CA LYS A 71 -2.94 0.51 10.32
C LYS A 71 -4.45 0.27 10.23
N GLN A 72 -5.13 0.10 11.36
CA GLN A 72 -6.58 -0.11 11.38
C GLN A 72 -7.34 1.12 10.88
N ASN A 73 -6.98 2.31 11.36
CA ASN A 73 -7.60 3.57 10.92
C ASN A 73 -7.49 3.75 9.41
N LEU A 74 -6.31 3.50 8.84
CA LEU A 74 -6.10 3.61 7.40
C LEU A 74 -6.82 2.49 6.62
N LYS A 75 -6.93 1.27 7.18
CA LYS A 75 -7.75 0.19 6.61
C LYS A 75 -9.23 0.50 6.58
N ASN A 76 -9.74 1.23 7.57
CA ASN A 76 -11.14 1.64 7.63
C ASN A 76 -11.40 2.86 6.74
N ASN A 77 -10.43 3.75 6.60
CA ASN A 77 -10.54 4.97 5.80
C ASN A 77 -10.42 4.72 4.28
N TYR A 78 -9.78 3.63 3.86
CA TYR A 78 -9.60 3.29 2.45
C TYR A 78 -10.18 1.89 2.18
N GLU A 79 -11.17 1.82 1.28
CA GLU A 79 -11.70 0.53 0.76
C GLU A 79 -10.67 -0.26 -0.04
N ASP A 80 -9.62 0.41 -0.53
CA ASP A 80 -8.57 -0.18 -1.33
C ASP A 80 -7.62 -1.01 -0.46
N ASP A 81 -7.12 -2.11 -1.02
CA ASP A 81 -6.13 -2.94 -0.36
C ASP A 81 -4.89 -2.11 -0.02
N ASN A 82 -4.51 -2.11 1.25
CA ASN A 82 -3.36 -1.37 1.72
C ASN A 82 -2.32 -2.26 2.39
N ILE A 83 -1.07 -1.83 2.30
CA ILE A 83 0.06 -2.46 2.96
C ILE A 83 1.09 -1.42 3.37
N PHE A 84 1.75 -1.68 4.48
CA PHE A 84 2.77 -0.81 5.04
C PHE A 84 4.11 -1.48 4.87
N ILE A 85 5.07 -0.79 4.25
CA ILE A 85 6.44 -1.27 4.07
C ILE A 85 7.46 -0.26 4.60
N SER A 86 8.63 -0.76 4.97
CA SER A 86 9.84 0.07 4.98
C SER A 86 10.80 -0.45 3.92
N ALA A 87 10.99 0.33 2.87
CA ALA A 87 11.96 0.00 1.83
C ALA A 87 13.41 -0.04 2.36
N VAL A 88 13.72 0.74 3.40
CA VAL A 88 15.07 0.85 3.97
C VAL A 88 15.39 -0.34 4.86
N THR A 89 14.49 -0.69 5.79
CA THR A 89 14.70 -1.83 6.70
C THR A 89 14.26 -3.15 6.10
N LYS A 90 13.64 -3.11 4.90
CA LYS A 90 12.99 -4.24 4.22
C LYS A 90 11.84 -4.88 5.03
N GLU A 91 11.31 -4.15 6.01
CA GLU A 91 10.16 -4.60 6.81
C GLU A 91 8.89 -4.69 5.91
N ASN A 92 8.17 -5.81 6.02
CA ASN A 92 6.95 -6.16 5.28
C ASN A 92 7.08 -6.20 3.74
N VAL A 93 8.29 -6.17 3.19
CA VAL A 93 8.50 -6.28 1.73
C VAL A 93 8.11 -7.67 1.22
N ASP A 94 8.32 -8.72 2.01
CA ASP A 94 7.90 -10.08 1.62
C ASP A 94 6.37 -10.20 1.57
N GLN A 95 5.66 -9.59 2.51
CA GLN A 95 4.18 -9.53 2.48
C GLN A 95 3.67 -8.77 1.25
N LEU A 96 4.33 -7.68 0.87
CA LEU A 96 4.02 -6.96 -0.36
C LEU A 96 4.16 -7.87 -1.58
N ARG A 97 5.24 -8.65 -1.66
CA ARG A 97 5.46 -9.57 -2.77
C ARG A 97 4.36 -10.63 -2.86
N VAL A 98 4.05 -11.29 -1.74
CA VAL A 98 2.98 -12.31 -1.70
C VAL A 98 1.65 -11.72 -2.17
N LYS A 99 1.27 -10.56 -1.61
CA LYS A 99 0.00 -9.92 -1.95
C LYS A 99 -0.06 -9.45 -3.40
N LEU A 100 1.05 -8.92 -3.92
CA LEU A 100 1.16 -8.54 -5.33
C LEU A 100 1.02 -9.77 -6.23
N THR A 101 1.66 -10.90 -5.89
CA THR A 101 1.53 -12.15 -6.63
C THR A 101 0.10 -12.65 -6.64
N GLU A 102 -0.61 -12.62 -5.51
CA GLU A 102 -2.02 -12.98 -5.43
C GLU A 102 -2.90 -12.08 -6.31
N MET A 103 -2.72 -10.76 -6.25
CA MET A 103 -3.46 -9.81 -7.09
C MET A 103 -3.19 -10.04 -8.58
N ILE A 104 -1.92 -10.25 -8.95
CA ILE A 104 -1.55 -10.52 -10.34
C ILE A 104 -2.18 -11.83 -10.81
N ASP A 105 -2.17 -12.88 -9.99
CA ASP A 105 -2.77 -14.16 -10.38
C ASP A 105 -4.29 -14.04 -10.57
N LEU A 106 -4.97 -13.30 -9.69
CA LEU A 106 -6.40 -13.03 -9.82
C LEU A 106 -6.73 -12.29 -11.11
N GLU A 107 -6.02 -11.21 -11.43
CA GLU A 107 -6.25 -10.47 -12.67
C GLU A 107 -5.85 -11.27 -13.91
N TYR A 108 -4.74 -12.00 -13.86
CA TYR A 108 -4.28 -12.84 -14.96
C TYR A 108 -5.30 -13.93 -15.31
N ASN A 109 -5.92 -14.57 -14.31
CA ASN A 109 -6.97 -15.57 -14.55
C ASN A 109 -8.25 -14.96 -15.14
N LYS A 110 -8.60 -13.71 -14.79
CA LYS A 110 -9.74 -13.00 -15.39
C LYS A 110 -9.49 -12.70 -16.87
N VAL A 111 -8.28 -12.27 -17.21
CA VAL A 111 -7.92 -11.92 -18.60
C VAL A 111 -7.65 -13.16 -19.46
N TYR A 112 -7.09 -14.23 -18.89
CA TYR A 112 -6.70 -15.44 -19.61
C TYR A 112 -7.16 -16.75 -18.94
N PRO A 113 -8.48 -17.05 -18.93
CA PRO A 113 -9.03 -18.23 -18.23
C PRO A 113 -8.57 -19.61 -18.74
N TYR A 114 -7.96 -19.69 -19.93
CA TYR A 114 -7.61 -20.95 -20.59
C TYR A 114 -6.10 -21.12 -20.89
N LYS A 115 -5.22 -20.24 -20.40
CA LYS A 115 -3.77 -20.43 -20.55
C LYS A 115 -3.22 -21.20 -19.36
N THR A 116 -2.67 -22.37 -19.63
CA THR A 116 -1.95 -23.19 -18.65
C THR A 116 -0.72 -22.41 -18.16
N LYS A 117 -0.58 -22.25 -16.84
CA LYS A 117 0.56 -21.56 -16.22
C LYS A 117 1.86 -22.27 -16.62
N THR A 118 2.70 -21.63 -17.44
CA THR A 118 4.11 -22.01 -17.62
C THR A 118 4.96 -21.09 -16.79
N TRP A 119 5.26 -21.50 -15.56
CA TRP A 119 6.34 -20.96 -14.73
C TRP A 119 7.04 -22.12 -14.04
#